data_AF-U3AAZ8-F1
#
_entry.id   AF-U3AAZ8-F1
#
_cell.length_a   1.000
_cell.length_b   1.000
_cell.length_c   1.000
_cell.angle_alpha   90.00
_cell.angle_beta   90.00
_cell.angle_gamma   90.00
#
_symmetry.space_group_name_H-M   'P 1'
#
loop_
_entity.id
_entity.type
_entity.pdbx_description
1 polymer ?
#
loop_
_entity_poly.entity_id
_entity_poly.type
_entity_poly.pdbx_seq_one_letter_code
_entity_poly.pdbx_strand_id
1 'polypeptide(L)'
;MVVCVDRAGDVARSTGVTPPVVGREAVESLVIDLGQSDPADSSVNCFLEALRVGADLGDGPDDTVVAVVSGTADTAVGADRALAEQLDALVAAHDPDSAVVVVDTAGDERVVPIVESRLPVDAVDRVVVRQARDIESTYYLLKQFLADEELRESVLVPLGVVLLVFPILLTVTASLALAVASITAVLGAFLLYKGLNVDERLQDLSSQARDALYSGRVSIVTYVIAVGLTLVGAFAGALGVSGLSGAGAFVAAMTFVYHSVPWLALAALAGATGRLIDEFIREEALRASYLNLPFGTVAVGLVVRGFSAYFVEQAGVIPPVRTPALPFVAAGTLAPEERLTTFVLLGVLVSLVGIRVSSRVTGESGGDETP
;
A
#
# COMPACT_ATOMS: atom_id res chain seq x y z
N MET A 1 32.03 0.34 -49.71
CA MET A 1 32.82 -0.23 -48.58
C MET A 1 32.16 0.13 -47.26
N VAL A 2 32.21 -0.71 -46.24
CA VAL A 2 31.78 -0.38 -44.87
C VAL A 2 33.01 -0.37 -43.98
N VAL A 3 33.23 0.73 -43.25
CA VAL A 3 34.41 0.91 -42.40
C VAL A 3 33.97 1.20 -40.98
N CYS A 4 34.25 0.30 -40.02
CA CYS A 4 34.20 0.67 -38.60
C CYS A 4 35.55 1.28 -38.21
N VAL A 5 35.49 2.38 -37.47
CA VAL A 5 36.66 3.14 -37.04
C VAL A 5 36.79 3.01 -35.53
N ASP A 6 37.95 2.56 -35.07
CA ASP A 6 38.39 2.64 -33.66
C ASP A 6 39.52 3.66 -33.56
N ARG A 7 39.19 4.92 -33.27
CA ARG A 7 40.20 5.98 -33.23
C ARG A 7 41.15 5.82 -32.04
N ALA A 8 40.63 5.32 -30.92
CA ALA A 8 41.38 5.19 -29.68
C ALA A 8 42.44 4.09 -29.75
N GLY A 9 42.30 3.11 -30.64
CA GLY A 9 43.23 2.00 -30.77
C GLY A 9 42.96 0.87 -29.78
N ASP A 10 41.78 0.86 -29.16
CA ASP A 10 41.43 -0.09 -28.10
C ASP A 10 41.36 -1.51 -28.64
N VAL A 11 40.95 -1.68 -29.89
CA VAL A 11 40.79 -2.97 -30.56
C VAL A 11 42.14 -3.64 -30.81
N ALA A 12 43.10 -2.89 -31.36
CA ALA A 12 44.44 -3.40 -31.62
C ALA A 12 45.18 -3.75 -30.32
N ARG A 13 44.95 -2.97 -29.25
CA ARG A 13 45.56 -3.22 -27.92
C ARG A 13 44.95 -4.42 -27.19
N SER A 14 43.63 -4.60 -27.27
CA SER A 14 42.90 -5.66 -26.56
C SER A 14 43.04 -7.02 -27.22
N THR A 15 43.03 -7.07 -28.56
CA THR A 15 43.04 -8.33 -29.33
C THR A 15 44.42 -8.73 -29.86
N GLY A 16 45.38 -7.79 -29.92
CA GLY A 16 46.71 -8.03 -30.50
C GLY A 16 46.70 -8.15 -32.03
N VAL A 17 45.55 -7.91 -32.68
CA VAL A 17 45.42 -7.93 -34.14
C VAL A 17 45.99 -6.64 -34.72
N THR A 18 46.74 -6.77 -35.83
CA THR A 18 47.33 -5.61 -36.52
C THR A 18 46.33 -5.07 -37.54
N PRO A 19 45.86 -3.81 -37.39
CA PRO A 19 44.95 -3.20 -38.35
C PRO A 19 45.67 -2.77 -39.65
N PRO A 20 44.96 -2.64 -40.78
CA PRO A 20 43.51 -2.77 -40.90
C PRO A 20 43.08 -4.25 -40.98
N VAL A 21 41.94 -4.58 -40.37
CA VAL A 21 41.31 -5.90 -40.50
C VAL A 21 40.30 -5.82 -41.62
N VAL A 22 40.46 -6.64 -42.65
CA VAL A 22 39.72 -6.52 -43.90
C VAL A 22 39.04 -7.82 -44.25
N GLY A 23 37.78 -7.73 -44.68
CA GLY A 23 36.97 -8.87 -45.08
C GLY A 23 36.03 -9.32 -43.97
N ARG A 24 34.88 -9.83 -44.38
CA ARG A 24 33.80 -10.23 -43.49
C ARG A 24 34.26 -11.27 -42.45
N GLU A 25 34.91 -12.34 -42.89
CA GLU A 25 35.35 -13.44 -42.01
C GLU A 25 36.37 -12.95 -40.96
N ALA A 26 37.27 -12.04 -41.36
CA ALA A 26 38.27 -11.48 -40.47
C ALA A 26 37.63 -10.59 -39.39
N VAL A 27 36.62 -9.80 -39.76
CA VAL A 27 35.86 -8.97 -38.82
C VAL A 27 34.96 -9.82 -37.92
N GLU A 28 34.34 -10.89 -38.44
CA GLU A 28 33.58 -11.87 -37.63
C GLU A 28 34.46 -12.54 -36.58
N SER A 29 35.69 -12.95 -36.94
CA SER A 29 36.66 -13.49 -35.97
C SER A 29 37.05 -12.45 -34.92
N LEU A 30 37.30 -11.20 -35.34
CA LEU A 30 37.68 -10.11 -34.44
C LEU A 30 36.59 -9.79 -33.41
N VAL A 31 35.31 -9.83 -33.82
CA VAL A 31 34.16 -9.67 -32.91
C VAL A 31 34.14 -10.74 -31.83
N ILE A 32 34.39 -12.00 -32.20
CA ILE A 32 34.40 -13.12 -31.27
C ILE A 32 35.56 -12.98 -30.28
N ASP A 33 36.75 -12.62 -30.76
CA ASP A 33 37.93 -12.45 -29.92
C ASP A 33 37.75 -11.27 -28.95
N LEU A 34 37.31 -10.11 -29.46
CA LEU A 34 37.06 -8.93 -28.63
C LEU A 34 35.95 -9.21 -27.61
N GLY A 35 34.82 -9.78 -28.05
CA GLY A 35 33.69 -10.09 -27.17
C GLY A 35 33.98 -11.15 -26.11
N GLN A 36 34.95 -12.04 -26.34
CA GLN A 36 35.44 -12.95 -25.29
C GLN A 36 36.37 -12.26 -24.29
N SER A 37 37.17 -11.29 -24.75
CA SER A 37 38.10 -10.54 -23.90
C SER A 37 37.43 -9.46 -23.05
N ASP A 38 36.50 -8.69 -23.64
CA ASP A 38 35.71 -7.65 -22.99
C ASP A 38 34.28 -7.61 -23.55
N PRO A 39 33.33 -8.35 -22.94
CA PRO A 39 31.94 -8.36 -23.36
C PRO A 39 31.20 -7.02 -23.21
N ALA A 40 31.76 -6.06 -22.46
CA ALA A 40 31.12 -4.77 -22.20
C ALA A 40 31.58 -3.66 -23.16
N ASP A 41 32.58 -3.94 -24.01
CA ASP A 41 33.14 -2.99 -24.96
C ASP A 41 32.11 -2.61 -26.06
N SER A 42 31.97 -1.31 -26.32
CA SER A 42 31.04 -0.80 -27.33
C SER A 42 31.47 -1.13 -28.76
N SER A 43 32.76 -1.35 -29.02
CA SER A 43 33.31 -1.71 -30.32
C SER A 43 32.79 -3.05 -30.82
N VAL A 44 32.45 -3.98 -29.93
CA VAL A 44 31.77 -5.24 -30.29
C VAL A 44 30.47 -4.96 -31.05
N ASN A 45 29.69 -3.98 -30.58
CA ASN A 45 28.45 -3.59 -31.24
C ASN A 45 28.73 -2.79 -32.52
N CYS A 46 29.80 -1.98 -32.58
CA CYS A 46 30.22 -1.32 -33.84
C CYS A 46 30.49 -2.33 -34.95
N PHE A 47 31.25 -3.37 -34.64
CA PHE A 47 31.63 -4.38 -35.63
C PHE A 47 30.46 -5.23 -36.09
N LEU A 48 29.58 -5.63 -35.15
CA LEU A 48 28.33 -6.31 -35.49
C LEU A 48 27.46 -5.46 -36.43
N GLU A 49 27.41 -4.15 -36.18
CA GLU A 49 26.69 -3.23 -37.05
C GLU A 49 27.36 -3.09 -38.43
N ALA A 50 28.70 -2.98 -38.49
CA ALA A 50 29.42 -2.93 -39.77
C ALA A 50 29.24 -4.21 -40.60
N LEU A 51 29.19 -5.38 -39.96
CA LEU A 51 28.87 -6.65 -40.61
C LEU A 51 27.43 -6.70 -41.13
N ARG A 52 26.47 -6.18 -40.34
CA ARG A 52 25.05 -6.10 -40.72
C ARG A 52 24.87 -5.18 -41.93
N VAL A 53 25.41 -3.96 -41.87
CA VAL A 53 25.36 -2.99 -42.97
C VAL A 53 26.07 -3.53 -44.21
N GLY A 54 27.22 -4.19 -44.06
CA GLY A 54 27.94 -4.81 -45.17
C GLY A 54 27.13 -5.91 -45.86
N ALA A 55 26.37 -6.69 -45.09
CA ALA A 55 25.47 -7.72 -45.65
C ALA A 55 24.23 -7.12 -46.33
N ASP A 56 23.71 -5.99 -45.83
CA ASP A 56 22.55 -5.31 -46.40
C ASP A 56 22.86 -4.60 -47.73
N LEU A 57 24.12 -4.23 -47.98
CA LEU A 57 24.56 -3.50 -49.18
C LEU A 57 25.04 -4.40 -50.34
N GLY A 58 25.33 -5.68 -50.10
CA GLY A 58 25.84 -6.60 -51.12
C GLY A 58 24.81 -7.63 -51.60
N ASP A 59 24.78 -7.91 -52.91
CA ASP A 59 24.02 -9.03 -53.50
C ASP A 59 24.82 -10.36 -53.49
N GLY A 60 26.01 -10.36 -52.86
CA GLY A 60 26.89 -11.51 -52.68
C GLY A 60 28.00 -11.24 -51.64
N PRO A 61 28.68 -12.28 -51.13
CA PRO A 61 29.66 -12.16 -50.03
C PRO A 61 30.94 -11.38 -50.35
N ASP A 62 31.21 -11.08 -51.63
CA ASP A 62 32.44 -10.44 -52.10
C ASP A 62 32.27 -9.02 -52.66
N ASP A 63 31.04 -8.50 -52.80
CA ASP A 63 30.80 -7.20 -53.44
C ASP A 63 30.99 -5.99 -52.51
N THR A 64 30.86 -6.19 -51.19
CA THR A 64 31.04 -5.12 -50.20
C THR A 64 32.17 -5.44 -49.24
N VAL A 65 33.27 -4.70 -49.38
CA VAL A 65 34.41 -4.79 -48.44
C VAL A 65 33.98 -4.23 -47.08
N VAL A 66 34.08 -5.05 -46.04
CA VAL A 66 33.95 -4.62 -44.63
C VAL A 66 35.35 -4.55 -44.04
N ALA A 67 35.70 -3.41 -43.44
CA ALA A 67 37.01 -3.21 -42.83
C ALA A 67 36.90 -2.55 -41.46
N VAL A 68 37.86 -2.86 -40.59
CA VAL A 68 38.10 -2.18 -39.32
C VAL A 68 39.45 -1.50 -39.40
N VAL A 69 39.44 -0.17 -39.24
CA VAL A 69 40.66 0.64 -39.13
C VAL A 69 40.80 1.11 -37.69
N SER A 70 42.03 1.13 -37.20
CA SER A 70 42.29 1.43 -35.79
C SER A 70 43.51 2.32 -35.61
N GLY A 71 43.43 3.28 -34.69
CA GLY A 71 44.52 4.21 -34.37
C GLY A 71 45.63 3.52 -33.57
N THR A 72 46.78 3.24 -34.19
CA THR A 72 47.86 2.45 -33.55
C THR A 72 48.95 3.27 -32.86
N ALA A 73 48.80 4.60 -32.74
CA ALA A 73 49.85 5.49 -32.24
C ALA A 73 49.47 6.23 -30.96
N ASP A 74 50.47 6.48 -30.10
CA ASP A 74 50.30 7.07 -28.76
C ASP A 74 49.87 8.55 -28.74
N THR A 75 49.84 9.21 -29.91
CA THR A 75 49.44 10.63 -30.02
C THR A 75 48.22 10.76 -30.91
N ALA A 76 47.33 11.70 -30.59
CA ALA A 76 46.11 11.94 -31.39
C ALA A 76 46.41 12.20 -32.87
N VAL A 77 47.47 12.94 -33.18
CA VAL A 77 47.91 13.20 -34.55
C VAL A 77 48.51 11.96 -35.20
N GLY A 78 49.25 11.15 -34.44
CA GLY A 78 49.78 9.87 -34.91
C GLY A 78 48.65 8.88 -35.24
N ALA A 79 47.62 8.81 -34.40
CA ALA A 79 46.47 7.94 -34.62
C ALA A 79 45.70 8.35 -35.88
N ASP A 80 45.46 9.65 -36.07
CA ASP A 80 44.84 10.18 -37.30
C ASP A 80 45.66 9.88 -38.55
N ARG A 81 47.00 9.95 -38.48
CA ARG A 81 47.89 9.58 -39.58
C ARG A 81 47.89 8.08 -39.86
N ALA A 82 47.91 7.25 -38.83
CA ALA A 82 47.85 5.79 -38.98
C ALA A 82 46.51 5.37 -39.62
N LEU A 83 45.40 5.98 -39.20
CA LEU A 83 44.08 5.75 -39.82
C LEU A 83 44.07 6.20 -41.28
N ALA A 84 44.64 7.36 -41.59
CA ALA A 84 44.77 7.86 -42.95
C ALA A 84 45.59 6.92 -43.85
N GLU A 85 46.72 6.41 -43.37
CA GLU A 85 47.57 5.44 -44.09
C GLU A 85 46.85 4.11 -44.33
N GLN A 86 46.11 3.61 -43.33
CA GLN A 86 45.29 2.40 -43.48
C GLN A 86 44.18 2.60 -44.51
N LEU A 87 43.50 3.75 -44.49
CA LEU A 87 42.48 4.09 -45.49
C LEU A 87 43.08 4.24 -46.89
N ASP A 88 44.25 4.85 -47.03
CA ASP A 88 44.96 4.96 -48.31
C ASP A 88 45.30 3.57 -48.87
N ALA A 89 45.71 2.63 -48.02
CA ALA A 89 45.96 1.24 -48.40
C ALA A 89 44.67 0.51 -48.82
N LEU A 90 43.56 0.72 -48.10
CA LEU A 90 42.26 0.11 -48.43
C LEU A 90 41.72 0.62 -49.77
N VAL A 91 41.79 1.93 -50.01
CA VAL A 91 41.36 2.53 -51.29
C VAL A 91 42.22 2.01 -52.43
N ALA A 92 43.54 1.95 -52.26
CA ALA A 92 44.44 1.45 -53.31
C ALA A 92 44.25 -0.04 -53.62
N ALA A 93 43.88 -0.85 -52.64
CA ALA A 93 43.73 -2.29 -52.80
C ALA A 93 42.35 -2.71 -53.34
N HIS A 94 41.30 -1.96 -53.01
CA HIS A 94 39.91 -2.37 -53.26
C HIS A 94 39.10 -1.42 -54.15
N ASP A 95 39.65 -0.25 -54.48
CA ASP A 95 39.04 0.79 -55.35
C ASP A 95 37.52 1.01 -55.09
N PRO A 96 37.11 1.36 -53.85
CA PRO A 96 35.70 1.47 -53.54
C PRO A 96 35.11 2.79 -54.05
N ASP A 97 33.87 2.75 -54.56
CA ASP A 97 33.17 3.96 -55.05
C ASP A 97 32.74 4.91 -53.91
N SER A 98 32.30 4.33 -52.79
CA SER A 98 31.78 5.05 -51.63
C SER A 98 31.92 4.25 -50.33
N ALA A 99 31.75 4.93 -49.19
CA ALA A 99 31.89 4.35 -47.86
C ALA A 99 30.68 4.64 -46.96
N VAL A 100 30.30 3.63 -46.17
CA VAL A 100 29.50 3.81 -44.96
C VAL A 100 30.44 3.69 -43.77
N VAL A 101 30.48 4.73 -42.94
CA VAL A 101 31.35 4.80 -41.77
C VAL A 101 30.55 4.45 -40.53
N VAL A 102 30.99 3.43 -39.78
CA VAL A 102 30.34 3.01 -38.53
C VAL A 102 31.22 3.45 -37.36
N VAL A 103 30.61 4.09 -36.37
CA VAL A 103 31.30 4.62 -35.17
C VAL A 103 30.49 4.32 -33.91
N ASP A 104 31.16 4.03 -32.80
CA ASP A 104 30.52 3.77 -31.50
C ASP A 104 30.59 4.94 -30.52
N THR A 105 31.51 5.89 -30.74
CA THR A 105 31.65 7.08 -29.90
C THR A 105 31.66 8.39 -30.69
N ALA A 106 31.25 9.47 -30.02
CA ALA A 106 31.35 10.83 -30.56
C ALA A 106 32.82 11.29 -30.77
N GLY A 107 33.79 10.62 -30.16
CA GLY A 107 35.22 10.85 -30.41
C GLY A 107 35.64 10.37 -31.79
N ASP A 108 35.06 9.26 -32.22
CA ASP A 108 35.41 8.54 -33.46
C ASP A 108 34.75 9.18 -34.69
N GLU A 109 33.63 9.90 -34.49
CA GLU A 109 33.04 10.79 -35.50
C GLU A 109 34.04 11.82 -36.06
N ARG A 110 35.06 12.20 -35.28
CA ARG A 110 36.10 13.15 -35.73
C ARG A 110 37.00 12.61 -36.83
N VAL A 111 36.94 11.30 -37.11
CA VAL A 111 37.67 10.65 -38.20
C VAL A 111 36.89 10.72 -39.51
N VAL A 112 35.59 11.03 -39.50
CA VAL A 112 34.77 11.14 -40.71
C VAL A 112 35.40 12.08 -41.76
N PRO A 113 35.89 13.29 -41.42
CA PRO A 113 36.56 14.15 -42.40
C PRO A 113 37.83 13.54 -43.00
N ILE A 114 38.51 12.64 -42.27
CA ILE A 114 39.69 11.91 -42.78
C ILE A 114 39.25 10.89 -43.83
N VAL A 115 38.14 10.17 -43.59
CA VAL A 115 37.55 9.25 -44.57
C VAL A 115 37.05 10.02 -45.81
N GLU A 116 36.28 11.09 -45.61
CA GLU A 116 35.73 11.95 -46.68
C GLU A 116 36.83 12.53 -47.59
N SER A 117 38.02 12.80 -47.04
CA SER A 117 39.15 13.33 -47.83
C SER A 117 39.74 12.33 -48.84
N ARG A 118 39.40 11.04 -48.71
CA ARG A 118 39.91 9.95 -49.56
C ARG A 118 38.84 9.36 -50.46
N LEU A 119 37.60 9.32 -49.99
CA LEU A 119 36.53 8.61 -50.66
C LEU A 119 35.14 9.13 -50.21
N PRO A 120 34.13 9.19 -51.11
CA PRO A 120 32.79 9.71 -50.77
C PRO A 120 32.09 8.94 -49.65
N VAL A 121 31.67 9.64 -48.59
CA VAL A 121 30.92 9.02 -47.49
C VAL A 121 29.41 9.13 -47.76
N ASP A 122 28.75 7.99 -47.98
CA ASP A 122 27.31 7.93 -48.24
C ASP A 122 26.48 8.04 -46.95
N ALA A 123 27.00 7.47 -45.86
CA ALA A 123 26.35 7.49 -44.56
C ALA A 123 27.35 7.35 -43.40
N VAL A 124 26.97 7.90 -42.24
CA VAL A 124 27.65 7.68 -40.96
C VAL A 124 26.66 7.01 -40.02
N ASP A 125 26.93 5.76 -39.64
CA ASP A 125 26.11 5.00 -38.72
C ASP A 125 26.70 5.05 -37.30
N ARG A 126 25.85 5.35 -36.32
CA ARG A 126 26.26 5.63 -34.94
C ARG A 126 25.68 4.57 -34.01
N VAL A 127 26.54 3.73 -33.48
CA VAL A 127 26.16 2.65 -32.58
C VAL A 127 26.20 3.13 -31.14
N VAL A 128 25.05 3.17 -30.47
CA VAL A 128 24.95 3.60 -29.07
C VAL A 128 24.46 2.44 -28.21
N VAL A 129 25.33 1.95 -27.32
CA VAL A 129 25.00 0.90 -26.34
C VAL A 129 24.25 1.52 -25.16
N ARG A 130 23.02 1.05 -24.87
CA ARG A 130 22.20 1.57 -23.77
C ARG A 130 22.46 0.80 -22.46
N GLN A 131 23.14 1.42 -21.50
CA GLN A 131 23.26 0.94 -20.12
C GLN A 131 22.24 1.67 -19.20
N ALA A 132 21.79 1.04 -18.10
CA ALA A 132 20.78 1.60 -17.18
C ALA A 132 21.33 1.69 -15.74
N ARG A 133 21.19 2.72 -14.88
CA ARG A 133 20.82 4.17 -14.87
C ARG A 133 21.45 4.80 -13.60
N ASP A 134 21.73 6.11 -13.61
CA ASP A 134 22.57 6.87 -12.65
C ASP A 134 21.91 7.44 -11.36
N ILE A 135 22.76 7.74 -10.36
CA ILE A 135 22.51 8.34 -9.01
C ILE A 135 21.71 9.66 -9.04
N GLU A 136 21.74 10.40 -10.15
CA GLU A 136 20.94 11.62 -10.35
C GLU A 136 19.44 11.35 -10.17
N SER A 137 18.98 10.17 -10.62
CA SER A 137 17.61 9.72 -10.44
C SER A 137 17.24 9.63 -8.96
N THR A 138 18.15 9.19 -8.10
CA THR A 138 17.92 9.07 -6.65
C THR A 138 17.76 10.43 -5.98
N TYR A 139 18.55 11.44 -6.38
CA TYR A 139 18.39 12.81 -5.88
C TYR A 139 17.02 13.39 -6.26
N TYR A 140 16.58 13.20 -7.51
CA TYR A 140 15.26 13.65 -7.95
C TYR A 140 14.13 12.91 -7.23
N LEU A 141 14.28 11.60 -7.00
CA LEU A 141 13.31 10.83 -6.22
C LEU A 141 13.21 11.34 -4.78
N LEU A 142 14.33 11.63 -4.12
CA LEU A 142 14.32 12.20 -2.76
C LEU A 142 13.69 13.60 -2.74
N LYS A 143 14.02 14.44 -3.72
CA LYS A 143 13.42 15.77 -3.87
C LYS A 143 11.91 15.69 -4.09
N GLN A 144 11.44 14.75 -4.90
CA GLN A 144 10.03 14.52 -5.15
C GLN A 144 9.31 14.00 -3.89
N PHE A 145 9.91 13.06 -3.18
CA PHE A 145 9.40 12.57 -1.90
C PHE A 145 9.24 13.70 -0.86
N LEU A 146 10.21 14.62 -0.80
CA LEU A 146 10.14 15.79 0.08
C LEU A 146 9.17 16.87 -0.41
N ALA A 147 8.84 16.91 -1.70
CA ALA A 147 7.90 17.89 -2.26
C ALA A 147 6.44 17.45 -2.07
N ASP A 148 6.20 16.15 -2.02
CA ASP A 148 4.89 15.54 -1.82
C ASP A 148 4.39 15.74 -0.38
N GLU A 149 3.26 16.42 -0.23
CA GLU A 149 2.66 16.70 1.09
C GLU A 149 2.18 15.42 1.78
N GLU A 150 1.60 14.48 1.03
CA GLU A 150 1.00 13.28 1.59
C GLU A 150 2.08 12.34 2.12
N LEU A 151 3.19 12.21 1.38
CA LEU A 151 4.36 11.44 1.82
C LEU A 151 5.06 12.10 3.00
N ARG A 152 5.16 13.43 3.01
CA ARG A 152 5.72 14.19 4.13
C ARG A 152 4.88 14.02 5.41
N GLU A 153 3.57 14.16 5.30
CA GLU A 153 2.66 14.01 6.45
C GLU A 153 2.63 12.57 6.97
N SER A 154 2.61 11.58 6.09
CA SER A 154 2.51 10.17 6.48
C SER A 154 3.82 9.57 7.00
N VAL A 155 4.97 10.05 6.54
CA VAL A 155 6.28 9.46 6.88
C VAL A 155 7.17 10.40 7.69
N LEU A 156 7.39 11.64 7.20
CA LEU A 156 8.31 12.57 7.84
C LEU A 156 7.80 13.08 9.19
N VAL A 157 6.50 13.39 9.29
CA VAL A 157 5.93 13.94 10.52
C VAL A 157 6.01 12.93 11.69
N PRO A 158 5.55 11.67 11.57
CA PRO A 158 5.69 10.69 12.64
C PRO A 158 7.15 10.45 13.02
N LEU A 159 8.04 10.33 12.03
CA LEU A 159 9.47 10.15 12.25
C LEU A 159 10.07 11.32 13.04
N GLY A 160 9.76 12.56 12.65
CA GLY A 160 10.20 13.77 13.33
C GLY A 160 9.67 13.87 14.75
N VAL A 161 8.39 13.52 14.97
CA VAL A 161 7.78 13.46 16.30
C VAL A 161 8.50 12.43 17.17
N VAL A 162 8.80 11.22 16.67
CA VAL A 162 9.57 10.22 17.43
C VAL A 162 10.95 10.76 17.78
N LEU A 163 11.66 11.34 16.82
CA LEU A 163 13.01 11.87 17.04
C LEU A 163 13.03 12.97 18.12
N LEU A 164 11.98 13.78 18.20
CA LEU A 164 11.83 14.85 19.18
C LEU A 164 11.37 14.32 20.55
N VAL A 165 10.35 13.49 20.57
CA VAL A 165 9.68 13.04 21.80
C VAL A 165 10.46 11.94 22.53
N PHE A 166 11.17 11.07 21.80
CA PHE A 166 11.96 9.98 22.40
C PHE A 166 12.96 10.46 23.46
N PRO A 167 13.86 11.44 23.20
CA PRO A 167 14.78 11.92 24.23
C PRO A 167 14.05 12.60 25.39
N ILE A 168 12.93 13.30 25.15
CA ILE A 168 12.13 13.92 26.23
C ILE A 168 11.51 12.87 27.13
N LEU A 169 10.94 11.80 26.57
CA LEU A 169 10.37 10.71 27.35
C LEU A 169 11.44 10.00 28.18
N LEU A 170 12.63 9.80 27.63
CA LEU A 170 13.75 9.21 28.37
C LEU A 170 14.16 10.08 29.56
N THR A 171 14.24 11.40 29.41
CA THR A 171 14.64 12.29 30.50
C THR A 171 13.57 12.41 31.59
N VAL A 172 12.29 12.42 31.22
CA VAL A 172 11.18 12.56 32.18
C VAL A 172 10.87 11.25 32.91
N THR A 173 10.88 10.12 32.20
CA THR A 173 10.47 8.83 32.78
C THR A 173 11.62 8.02 33.37
N ALA A 174 12.87 8.36 32.99
CA ALA A 174 14.08 7.59 33.31
C ALA A 174 13.99 6.09 32.96
N SER A 175 13.09 5.71 32.04
CA SER A 175 12.81 4.32 31.68
C SER A 175 12.72 4.17 30.16
N LEU A 176 13.66 3.41 29.60
CA LEU A 176 13.67 3.07 28.18
C LEU A 176 12.41 2.29 27.78
N ALA A 177 11.96 1.37 28.64
CA ALA A 177 10.77 0.56 28.37
C ALA A 177 9.52 1.42 28.23
N LEU A 178 9.32 2.40 29.14
CA LEU A 178 8.17 3.31 29.08
C LEU A 178 8.23 4.26 27.88
N ALA A 179 9.41 4.78 27.54
CA ALA A 179 9.59 5.62 26.36
C ALA A 179 9.24 4.87 25.06
N VAL A 180 9.80 3.67 24.88
CA VAL A 180 9.52 2.83 23.69
C VAL A 180 8.05 2.39 23.65
N ALA A 181 7.49 1.95 24.77
CA ALA A 181 6.08 1.54 24.82
C ALA A 181 5.13 2.70 24.48
N SER A 182 5.39 3.90 25.00
CA SER A 182 4.58 5.08 24.73
C SER A 182 4.65 5.49 23.27
N ILE A 183 5.85 5.52 22.68
CA ILE A 183 6.04 5.83 21.25
C ILE A 183 5.37 4.78 20.38
N THR A 184 5.55 3.50 20.70
CA THR A 184 4.92 2.40 19.95
C THR A 184 3.40 2.51 19.99
N ALA A 185 2.82 2.84 21.15
CA ALA A 185 1.38 3.05 21.28
C ALA A 185 0.89 4.23 20.44
N VAL A 186 1.58 5.37 20.47
CA VAL A 186 1.23 6.56 19.70
C VAL A 186 1.38 6.31 18.20
N LEU A 187 2.49 5.69 17.77
CA LEU A 187 2.74 5.39 16.36
C LEU A 187 1.74 4.36 15.84
N GLY A 188 1.45 3.31 16.61
CA GLY A 188 0.42 2.33 16.28
C GLY A 188 -0.97 2.96 16.16
N ALA A 189 -1.34 3.87 17.07
CA ALA A 189 -2.58 4.62 16.98
C ALA A 189 -2.62 5.51 15.73
N PHE A 190 -1.52 6.19 15.39
CA PHE A 190 -1.41 6.99 14.18
C PHE A 190 -1.56 6.15 12.90
N LEU A 191 -0.90 4.99 12.83
CA LEU A 191 -1.01 4.08 11.70
C LEU A 191 -2.43 3.52 11.55
N LEU A 192 -3.10 3.20 12.64
CA LEU A 192 -4.51 2.81 12.61
C LEU A 192 -5.40 3.96 12.15
N TYR A 193 -5.15 5.18 12.62
CA TYR A 193 -5.89 6.37 12.20
C TYR A 193 -5.82 6.60 10.69
N LYS A 194 -4.60 6.60 10.11
CA LYS A 194 -4.41 6.76 8.66
C LYS A 194 -4.85 5.53 7.88
N GLY A 195 -4.53 4.33 8.33
CA GLY A 195 -4.88 3.07 7.65
C GLY A 195 -6.38 2.78 7.60
N LEU A 196 -7.14 3.22 8.60
CA LEU A 196 -8.60 3.19 8.60
C LEU A 196 -9.23 4.42 7.94
N ASN A 197 -8.45 5.23 7.24
CA ASN A 197 -8.87 6.45 6.55
C ASN A 197 -9.94 7.24 7.32
N VAL A 198 -9.64 7.49 8.59
CA VAL A 198 -10.61 8.07 9.54
C VAL A 198 -11.04 9.47 9.09
N ASP A 199 -10.12 10.21 8.46
CA ASP A 199 -10.34 11.55 7.90
C ASP A 199 -11.54 11.57 6.93
N GLU A 200 -11.53 10.70 5.92
CA GLU A 200 -12.60 10.59 4.92
C GLU A 200 -13.90 10.09 5.55
N ARG A 201 -13.83 9.06 6.39
CA ARG A 201 -15.01 8.51 7.07
C ARG A 201 -15.72 9.54 7.93
N LEU A 202 -14.97 10.41 8.62
CA LEU A 202 -15.56 11.48 9.43
C LEU A 202 -16.24 12.55 8.56
N GLN A 203 -15.66 12.88 7.40
CA GLN A 203 -16.27 13.79 6.44
C GLN A 203 -17.57 13.23 5.87
N ASP A 204 -17.57 11.96 5.48
CA ASP A 204 -18.75 11.25 5.00
C ASP A 204 -19.84 11.12 6.07
N LEU A 205 -19.47 10.87 7.32
CA LEU A 205 -20.42 10.83 8.43
C LEU A 205 -21.03 12.22 8.68
N SER A 206 -20.23 13.28 8.56
CA SER A 206 -20.69 14.67 8.72
C SER A 206 -21.66 15.08 7.62
N SER A 207 -21.34 14.75 6.36
CA SER A 207 -22.24 15.02 5.22
C SER A 207 -23.54 14.25 5.34
N GLN A 208 -23.48 12.95 5.65
CA GLN A 208 -24.66 12.12 5.89
C GLN A 208 -25.50 12.62 7.08
N ALA A 209 -24.87 13.04 8.17
CA ALA A 209 -25.57 13.60 9.32
C ALA A 209 -26.29 14.89 8.93
N ARG A 210 -25.65 15.75 8.12
CA ARG A 210 -26.23 16.99 7.62
C ARG A 210 -27.43 16.71 6.71
N ASP A 211 -27.27 15.86 5.71
CA ASP A 211 -28.34 15.47 4.78
C ASP A 211 -29.51 14.80 5.53
N ALA A 212 -29.19 13.96 6.51
CA ALA A 212 -30.19 13.32 7.34
C ALA A 212 -30.94 14.35 8.22
N LEU A 213 -30.23 15.34 8.81
CA LEU A 213 -30.84 16.40 9.63
C LEU A 213 -31.81 17.24 8.79
N TYR A 214 -31.41 17.59 7.57
CA TYR A 214 -32.28 18.30 6.63
C TYR A 214 -33.44 17.45 6.13
N SER A 215 -33.27 16.12 6.09
CA SER A 215 -34.33 15.16 5.74
C SER A 215 -35.34 14.86 6.86
N GLY A 216 -35.17 15.44 8.06
CA GLY A 216 -36.10 15.24 9.18
C GLY A 216 -36.08 13.84 9.81
N ARG A 217 -34.94 13.13 9.71
CA ARG A 217 -34.81 11.75 10.18
C ARG A 217 -34.73 11.66 11.72
N VAL A 218 -35.66 10.94 12.35
CA VAL A 218 -35.74 10.74 13.80
C VAL A 218 -34.58 9.90 14.32
N SER A 219 -34.02 8.95 13.54
CA SER A 219 -32.91 8.13 14.03
C SER A 219 -31.69 8.92 14.44
N ILE A 220 -31.45 10.11 13.90
CA ILE A 220 -30.24 10.89 14.20
C ILE A 220 -30.18 11.26 15.67
N VAL A 221 -31.27 11.83 16.19
CA VAL A 221 -31.37 12.22 17.59
C VAL A 221 -31.17 10.99 18.47
N THR A 222 -31.80 9.86 18.11
CA THR A 222 -31.63 8.61 18.85
C THR A 222 -30.24 8.00 18.76
N TYR A 223 -29.51 8.20 17.64
CA TYR A 223 -28.12 7.77 17.50
C TYR A 223 -27.18 8.61 18.35
N VAL A 224 -27.41 9.93 18.44
CA VAL A 224 -26.67 10.80 19.36
C VAL A 224 -26.90 10.34 20.80
N ILE A 225 -28.16 10.05 21.17
CA ILE A 225 -28.50 9.47 22.48
C ILE A 225 -27.80 8.12 22.68
N ALA A 226 -27.79 7.25 21.67
CA ALA A 226 -27.12 5.95 21.73
C ALA A 226 -25.60 6.07 21.95
N VAL A 227 -24.94 7.01 21.26
CA VAL A 227 -23.51 7.32 21.48
C VAL A 227 -23.27 7.81 22.90
N GLY A 228 -24.10 8.76 23.38
CA GLY A 228 -24.02 9.25 24.76
C GLY A 228 -24.19 8.13 25.79
N LEU A 229 -25.21 7.28 25.63
CA LEU A 229 -25.44 6.12 26.50
C LEU A 229 -24.31 5.10 26.43
N THR A 230 -23.67 4.93 25.27
CA THR A 230 -22.50 4.06 25.10
C THR A 230 -21.32 4.56 25.92
N LEU A 231 -21.04 5.86 25.88
CA LEU A 231 -20.00 6.50 26.69
C LEU A 231 -20.30 6.36 28.19
N VAL A 232 -21.55 6.59 28.59
CA VAL A 232 -21.99 6.38 29.99
C VAL A 232 -21.78 4.91 30.41
N GLY A 233 -22.09 3.95 29.53
CA GLY A 233 -21.86 2.53 29.78
C GLY A 233 -20.39 2.18 29.96
N ALA A 234 -19.51 2.69 29.09
CA ALA A 234 -18.07 2.49 29.21
C ALA A 234 -17.53 3.10 30.52
N PHE A 235 -17.97 4.30 30.86
CA PHE A 235 -17.60 4.97 32.11
C PHE A 235 -18.11 4.23 33.35
N ALA A 236 -19.36 3.78 33.34
CA ALA A 236 -19.94 2.99 34.43
C ALA A 236 -19.21 1.65 34.63
N GLY A 237 -18.81 0.99 33.54
CA GLY A 237 -17.97 -0.20 33.57
C GLY A 237 -16.60 0.07 34.20
N ALA A 238 -15.93 1.13 33.77
CA ALA A 238 -14.62 1.52 34.30
C ALA A 238 -14.68 1.84 35.80
N LEU A 239 -15.71 2.58 36.23
CA LEU A 239 -15.95 2.83 37.66
C LEU A 239 -16.21 1.53 38.43
N GLY A 240 -16.99 0.60 37.86
CA GLY A 240 -17.24 -0.70 38.46
C GLY A 240 -15.95 -1.52 38.72
N VAL A 241 -14.96 -1.41 37.84
CA VAL A 241 -13.68 -2.11 37.98
C VAL A 241 -12.70 -1.37 38.91
N SER A 242 -12.78 -0.05 38.99
CA SER A 242 -11.82 0.78 39.74
C SER A 242 -11.66 0.42 41.22
N GLY A 243 -12.68 -0.19 41.84
CA GLY A 243 -12.65 -0.66 43.23
C GLY A 243 -12.10 -2.08 43.45
N LEU A 244 -11.76 -2.82 42.38
CA LEU A 244 -11.40 -4.24 42.43
C LEU A 244 -9.88 -4.47 42.51
N SER A 245 -9.20 -3.86 43.47
CA SER A 245 -7.77 -4.09 43.70
C SER A 245 -7.48 -5.55 44.06
N GLY A 246 -6.70 -6.23 43.20
CA GLY A 246 -6.29 -7.64 43.40
C GLY A 246 -7.24 -8.70 42.84
N ALA A 247 -8.34 -8.32 42.18
CA ALA A 247 -9.19 -9.27 41.46
C ALA A 247 -8.51 -9.81 40.19
N GLY A 248 -8.77 -11.08 39.86
CA GLY A 248 -8.28 -11.67 38.61
C GLY A 248 -8.88 -10.96 37.38
N ALA A 249 -8.13 -10.92 36.28
CA ALA A 249 -8.53 -10.23 35.04
C ALA A 249 -9.93 -10.62 34.54
N PHE A 250 -10.32 -11.88 34.71
CA PHE A 250 -11.66 -12.37 34.35
C PHE A 250 -12.78 -11.72 35.18
N VAL A 251 -12.60 -11.59 36.50
CA VAL A 251 -13.60 -10.96 37.40
C VAL A 251 -13.71 -9.47 37.10
N ALA A 252 -12.57 -8.81 36.83
CA ALA A 252 -12.56 -7.42 36.40
C ALA A 252 -13.34 -7.23 35.07
N ALA A 253 -13.11 -8.11 34.08
CA ALA A 253 -13.84 -8.06 32.82
C ALA A 253 -15.35 -8.29 33.00
N MET A 254 -15.76 -9.29 33.79
CA MET A 254 -17.18 -9.55 34.03
C MET A 254 -17.86 -8.43 34.82
N THR A 255 -17.13 -7.78 35.74
CA THR A 255 -17.63 -6.61 36.47
C THR A 255 -17.82 -5.41 35.53
N PHE A 256 -16.85 -5.14 34.65
CA PHE A 256 -16.99 -4.13 33.62
C PHE A 256 -18.26 -4.36 32.78
N VAL A 257 -18.41 -5.58 32.25
CA VAL A 257 -19.57 -5.98 31.45
C VAL A 257 -20.86 -5.80 32.23
N TYR A 258 -20.94 -6.27 33.47
CA TYR A 258 -22.14 -6.18 34.31
C TYR A 258 -22.62 -4.73 34.48
N HIS A 259 -21.70 -3.78 34.71
CA HIS A 259 -22.03 -2.38 34.89
C HIS A 259 -22.30 -1.63 33.57
N SER A 260 -21.64 -2.01 32.47
CA SER A 260 -21.82 -1.37 31.16
C SER A 260 -23.10 -1.81 30.45
N VAL A 261 -23.48 -3.09 30.54
CA VAL A 261 -24.52 -3.70 29.69
C VAL A 261 -25.89 -2.99 29.75
N PRO A 262 -26.43 -2.51 30.89
CA PRO A 262 -27.71 -1.78 30.88
C PRO A 262 -27.69 -0.54 29.99
N TRP A 263 -26.61 0.22 30.06
CA TRP A 263 -26.44 1.44 29.29
C TRP A 263 -26.24 1.13 27.80
N LEU A 264 -25.47 0.09 27.49
CA LEU A 264 -25.29 -0.40 26.12
C LEU A 264 -26.60 -0.97 25.53
N ALA A 265 -27.40 -1.66 26.33
CA ALA A 265 -28.72 -2.15 25.92
C ALA A 265 -29.68 -0.99 25.65
N LEU A 266 -29.67 0.05 26.50
CA LEU A 266 -30.45 1.28 26.26
C LEU A 266 -29.96 2.04 25.02
N ALA A 267 -28.65 2.09 24.78
CA ALA A 267 -28.08 2.69 23.58
C ALA A 267 -28.57 1.96 22.31
N ALA A 268 -28.46 0.64 22.31
CA ALA A 268 -28.91 -0.19 21.21
C ALA A 268 -30.44 -0.09 21.01
N LEU A 269 -31.22 -0.02 22.09
CA LEU A 269 -32.66 0.21 22.05
C LEU A 269 -33.01 1.57 21.45
N ALA A 270 -32.33 2.64 21.86
CA ALA A 270 -32.54 3.98 21.33
C ALA A 270 -32.29 4.00 19.82
N GLY A 271 -31.15 3.48 19.36
CA GLY A 271 -30.83 3.41 17.93
C GLY A 271 -31.78 2.53 17.12
N ALA A 272 -32.18 1.37 17.65
CA ALA A 272 -33.17 0.50 17.01
C ALA A 272 -34.54 1.16 16.89
N THR A 273 -34.97 1.89 17.94
CA THR A 273 -36.25 2.59 17.97
C THR A 273 -36.29 3.74 16.98
N GLY A 274 -35.24 4.57 16.92
CA GLY A 274 -35.21 5.68 15.96
C GLY A 274 -35.20 5.20 14.51
N ARG A 275 -34.48 4.11 14.21
CA ARG A 275 -34.52 3.48 12.88
C ARG A 275 -35.91 2.93 12.54
N LEU A 276 -36.58 2.31 13.51
CA LEU A 276 -37.95 1.81 13.34
C LEU A 276 -38.93 2.95 13.06
N ILE A 277 -38.80 4.08 13.76
CA ILE A 277 -39.63 5.27 13.53
C ILE A 277 -39.41 5.82 12.12
N ASP A 278 -38.16 5.92 11.65
CA ASP A 278 -37.88 6.42 10.30
C ASP A 278 -38.49 5.54 9.22
N GLU A 279 -38.41 4.21 9.38
CA GLU A 279 -39.01 3.26 8.44
C GLU A 279 -40.54 3.41 8.42
N PHE A 280 -41.14 3.57 9.60
CA PHE A 280 -42.59 3.78 9.73
C PHE A 280 -43.06 5.08 9.07
N ILE A 281 -42.27 6.15 9.16
CA ILE A 281 -42.59 7.45 8.56
C ILE A 281 -42.44 7.44 7.03
N ARG A 282 -41.59 6.56 6.47
CA ARG A 282 -41.27 6.53 5.03
C ARG A 282 -42.28 5.78 4.16
N GLU A 283 -43.40 5.34 4.71
CA GLU A 283 -44.48 4.60 4.00
C GLU A 283 -44.01 3.34 3.25
N GLU A 284 -42.83 2.80 3.60
CA GLU A 284 -42.34 1.52 3.10
C GLU A 284 -42.93 0.39 3.97
N ALA A 285 -43.38 -0.71 3.35
CA ALA A 285 -43.92 -1.86 4.07
C ALA A 285 -42.89 -2.37 5.09
N LEU A 286 -43.19 -2.21 6.38
CA LEU A 286 -42.29 -2.54 7.48
C LEU A 286 -41.84 -4.01 7.38
N ARG A 287 -40.56 -4.23 7.08
CA ARG A 287 -40.01 -5.58 7.10
C ARG A 287 -40.00 -6.11 8.53
N ALA A 288 -40.45 -7.35 8.71
CA ALA A 288 -40.47 -8.05 10.00
C ALA A 288 -39.14 -7.98 10.77
N SER A 289 -38.02 -7.90 10.04
CA SER A 289 -36.66 -7.74 10.58
C SER A 289 -36.47 -6.45 11.38
N TYR A 290 -37.04 -5.31 10.97
CA TYR A 290 -36.88 -4.03 11.67
C TYR A 290 -37.71 -3.96 12.95
N LEU A 291 -38.92 -4.54 12.94
CA LEU A 291 -39.81 -4.59 14.11
C LEU A 291 -39.22 -5.42 15.26
N ASN A 292 -38.40 -6.42 14.95
CA ASN A 292 -37.77 -7.27 15.97
C ASN A 292 -36.52 -6.62 16.61
N LEU A 293 -35.93 -5.57 16.01
CA LEU A 293 -34.67 -4.99 16.49
C LEU A 293 -34.73 -4.48 17.95
N PRO A 294 -35.74 -3.70 18.38
CA PRO A 294 -35.81 -3.19 19.76
C PRO A 294 -35.94 -4.32 20.80
N PHE A 295 -36.70 -5.36 20.48
CA PHE A 295 -36.90 -6.50 21.37
C PHE A 295 -35.63 -7.36 21.45
N GLY A 296 -34.96 -7.57 20.32
CA GLY A 296 -33.70 -8.28 20.23
C GLY A 296 -32.59 -7.62 21.07
N THR A 297 -32.44 -6.29 20.99
CA THR A 297 -31.41 -5.57 21.75
C THR A 297 -31.62 -5.65 23.26
N VAL A 298 -32.87 -5.54 23.73
CA VAL A 298 -33.22 -5.71 25.15
C VAL A 298 -33.00 -7.15 25.60
N ALA A 299 -33.43 -8.13 24.81
CA ALA A 299 -33.23 -9.56 25.12
C ALA A 299 -31.75 -9.90 25.28
N VAL A 300 -30.91 -9.47 24.33
CA VAL A 300 -29.45 -9.67 24.39
C VAL A 300 -28.87 -8.97 25.64
N GLY A 301 -29.25 -7.72 25.90
CA GLY A 301 -28.78 -6.99 27.08
C GLY A 301 -29.11 -7.71 28.40
N LEU A 302 -30.31 -8.28 28.52
CA LEU A 302 -30.73 -9.04 29.69
C LEU A 302 -29.93 -10.33 29.87
N VAL A 303 -29.73 -11.09 28.79
CA VAL A 303 -28.95 -12.34 28.82
C VAL A 303 -27.50 -12.07 29.22
N VAL A 304 -26.84 -11.10 28.56
CA VAL A 304 -25.44 -10.75 28.86
C VAL A 304 -25.31 -10.22 30.29
N ARG A 305 -26.28 -9.42 30.77
CA ARG A 305 -26.32 -8.96 32.17
C ARG A 305 -26.51 -10.13 33.15
N GLY A 306 -27.33 -11.12 32.81
CA GLY A 306 -27.52 -12.32 33.62
C GLY A 306 -26.24 -13.14 33.79
N PHE A 307 -25.55 -13.43 32.69
CA PHE A 307 -24.28 -14.18 32.72
C PHE A 307 -23.18 -13.42 33.45
N SER A 308 -23.01 -12.12 33.19
CA SER A 308 -22.03 -11.32 33.91
C SER A 308 -22.35 -11.21 35.40
N ALA A 309 -23.63 -11.06 35.77
CA ALA A 309 -24.06 -11.07 37.17
C ALA A 309 -23.71 -12.39 37.87
N TYR A 310 -23.92 -13.55 37.23
CA TYR A 310 -23.60 -14.85 37.80
C TYR A 310 -22.12 -14.94 38.22
N PHE A 311 -21.19 -14.58 37.34
CA PHE A 311 -19.77 -14.63 37.65
C PHE A 311 -19.35 -13.61 38.72
N VAL A 312 -19.90 -12.41 38.67
CA VAL A 312 -19.58 -11.32 39.62
C VAL A 312 -20.15 -11.62 41.02
N GLU A 313 -21.34 -12.23 41.09
CA GLU A 313 -21.97 -12.69 42.33
C GLU A 313 -21.21 -13.88 42.93
N GLN A 314 -20.81 -14.85 42.10
CA GLN A 314 -19.99 -15.98 42.54
C GLN A 314 -18.62 -15.54 43.08
N ALA A 315 -18.08 -14.44 42.55
CA ALA A 315 -16.84 -13.82 43.03
C ALA A 315 -17.04 -12.96 44.29
N GLY A 316 -18.27 -12.83 44.81
CA GLY A 316 -18.58 -12.04 46.01
C GLY A 316 -18.50 -10.53 45.82
N VAL A 317 -18.49 -10.05 44.57
CA VAL A 317 -18.35 -8.62 44.24
C VAL A 317 -19.67 -7.87 44.36
N ILE A 318 -20.80 -8.53 44.07
CA ILE A 318 -22.14 -7.96 44.21
C ILE A 318 -22.98 -8.73 45.23
N PRO A 319 -23.88 -8.06 45.96
CA PRO A 319 -24.73 -8.72 46.94
C PRO A 319 -25.80 -9.59 46.25
N PRO A 320 -26.24 -10.69 46.90
CA PRO A 320 -27.35 -11.49 46.42
C PRO A 320 -28.65 -10.70 46.44
N VAL A 321 -29.53 -10.97 45.47
CA VAL A 321 -30.81 -10.27 45.34
C VAL A 321 -31.78 -10.79 46.40
N ARG A 322 -32.31 -9.88 47.22
CA ARG A 322 -33.34 -10.19 48.22
C ARG A 322 -34.72 -9.91 47.64
N THR A 323 -35.58 -10.90 47.64
CA THR A 323 -36.99 -10.72 47.29
C THR A 323 -37.75 -10.19 48.50
N PRO A 324 -38.53 -9.10 48.36
CA PRO A 324 -39.37 -8.61 49.45
C PRO A 324 -40.47 -9.63 49.76
N ALA A 325 -40.88 -9.72 51.03
CA ALA A 325 -42.02 -10.56 51.41
C ALA A 325 -43.29 -10.02 50.73
N LEU A 326 -43.93 -10.86 49.93
CA LEU A 326 -45.26 -10.59 49.37
C LEU A 326 -46.30 -11.38 50.18
N PRO A 327 -47.60 -11.01 50.14
CA PRO A 327 -48.64 -11.63 50.99
C PRO A 327 -48.76 -13.15 50.88
N PHE A 328 -48.19 -13.75 49.83
CA PHE A 328 -48.21 -15.18 49.55
C PHE A 328 -46.82 -15.78 49.25
N VAL A 329 -45.73 -15.01 49.42
CA VAL A 329 -44.35 -15.45 49.13
C VAL A 329 -43.43 -14.95 50.24
N ALA A 330 -42.76 -15.88 50.93
CA ALA A 330 -41.78 -15.55 51.97
C ALA A 330 -40.59 -14.77 51.38
N ALA A 331 -40.02 -13.85 52.17
CA ALA A 331 -38.78 -13.18 51.77
C ALA A 331 -37.65 -14.22 51.63
N GLY A 332 -37.01 -14.24 50.46
CA GLY A 332 -35.91 -15.15 50.16
C GLY A 332 -34.76 -14.45 49.44
N THR A 333 -33.55 -14.97 49.59
CA THR A 333 -32.41 -14.61 48.75
C THR A 333 -32.43 -15.47 47.50
N LEU A 334 -32.41 -14.86 46.33
CA LEU A 334 -32.23 -15.59 45.08
C LEU A 334 -30.81 -16.12 45.01
N ALA A 335 -30.67 -17.41 44.73
CA ALA A 335 -29.36 -17.99 44.44
C ALA A 335 -28.83 -17.45 43.09
N PRO A 336 -27.49 -17.43 42.86
CA PRO A 336 -26.92 -16.97 41.60
C PRO A 336 -27.50 -17.69 40.37
N GLU A 337 -27.80 -18.99 40.48
CA GLU A 337 -28.41 -19.79 39.40
C GLU A 337 -29.84 -19.36 39.11
N GLU A 338 -30.64 -19.06 40.15
CA GLU A 338 -32.02 -18.59 40.03
C GLU A 338 -32.08 -17.19 39.40
N ARG A 339 -31.15 -16.31 39.80
CA ARG A 339 -30.99 -14.99 39.21
C ARG A 339 -30.64 -15.08 37.73
N LEU A 340 -29.66 -15.90 37.36
CA LEU A 340 -29.29 -16.14 35.96
C LEU A 340 -30.49 -16.65 35.15
N THR A 341 -31.17 -17.68 35.67
CA THR A 341 -32.35 -18.28 35.03
C THR A 341 -33.43 -17.24 34.79
N THR A 342 -33.68 -16.35 35.76
CA THR A 342 -34.65 -15.26 35.64
C THR A 342 -34.29 -14.31 34.49
N PHE A 343 -33.02 -13.87 34.40
CA PHE A 343 -32.58 -12.97 33.31
C PHE A 343 -32.68 -13.63 31.93
N VAL A 344 -32.30 -14.91 31.82
CA VAL A 344 -32.39 -15.66 30.56
C VAL A 344 -33.86 -15.86 30.15
N LEU A 345 -34.72 -16.28 31.06
CA LEU A 345 -36.15 -16.46 30.79
C LEU A 345 -36.82 -15.13 30.38
N LEU A 346 -36.47 -14.03 31.04
CA LEU A 346 -37.00 -12.71 30.71
C LEU A 346 -36.50 -12.25 29.33
N GLY A 347 -35.23 -12.51 29.00
CA GLY A 347 -34.69 -12.26 27.65
C GLY A 347 -35.41 -13.06 26.56
N VAL A 348 -35.64 -14.36 26.79
CA VAL A 348 -36.39 -15.22 25.86
C VAL A 348 -37.84 -14.72 25.70
N LEU A 349 -38.50 -14.36 26.81
CA LEU A 349 -39.86 -13.84 26.77
C LEU A 349 -39.95 -12.53 25.98
N VAL A 350 -39.01 -11.60 26.19
CA VAL A 350 -38.94 -10.35 25.42
C VAL A 350 -38.75 -10.63 23.92
N SER A 351 -37.88 -11.59 23.56
CA SER A 351 -37.67 -11.98 22.16
C SER A 351 -38.93 -12.61 21.54
N LEU A 352 -39.63 -13.49 22.26
CA LEU A 352 -40.89 -14.10 21.80
C LEU A 352 -41.99 -13.05 21.60
N VAL A 353 -42.09 -12.08 22.50
CA VAL A 353 -42.99 -10.94 22.34
C VAL A 353 -42.65 -10.16 21.07
N GLY A 354 -41.37 -9.89 20.81
CA GLY A 354 -40.91 -9.23 19.59
C GLY A 354 -41.32 -9.96 18.30
N ILE A 355 -41.13 -11.28 18.26
CA ILE A 355 -41.55 -12.14 17.13
C ILE A 355 -43.07 -12.10 16.95
N ARG A 356 -43.84 -12.15 18.05
CA ARG A 356 -45.30 -12.13 18.00
C ARG A 356 -45.86 -10.78 17.56
N VAL A 357 -45.24 -9.68 17.96
CA VAL A 357 -45.60 -8.33 17.50
C VAL A 357 -45.27 -8.19 16.01
N SER A 358 -44.06 -8.57 15.60
CA SER A 358 -43.60 -8.50 14.21
C SER A 358 -44.50 -9.29 13.25
N SER A 359 -44.83 -10.54 13.60
CA SER A 359 -45.70 -11.40 12.78
C SER A 359 -47.15 -10.89 12.63
N ARG A 360 -47.71 -10.22 13.64
CA ARG A 360 -49.05 -9.61 13.54
C ARG A 360 -49.05 -8.41 12.60
N VAL A 361 -48.08 -7.51 12.75
CA VAL A 361 -48.00 -6.28 11.97
C VAL A 361 -47.72 -6.57 10.49
N THR A 362 -46.85 -7.52 10.17
CA THR A 362 -46.58 -7.90 8.78
C THR A 362 -47.71 -8.75 8.16
N GLY A 363 -48.43 -9.54 8.97
CA GLY A 363 -49.55 -10.36 8.51
C GLY A 363 -50.79 -9.57 8.09
N GLU A 364 -50.99 -8.36 8.63
CA GLU A 364 -52.09 -7.47 8.24
C GLU A 364 -51.83 -6.73 6.92
N SER A 365 -50.58 -6.62 6.45
CA SER A 365 -50.21 -5.87 5.24
C SER A 365 -50.31 -6.67 3.93
N GLY A 366 -50.52 -7.99 3.99
CA GLY A 366 -50.52 -8.89 2.82
C GLY A 366 -51.89 -9.41 2.39
N GLY A 367 -52.98 -8.80 2.89
CA GLY A 367 -54.34 -9.29 2.72
C GLY A 367 -55.24 -8.37 1.87
N ASP A 368 -54.79 -7.94 0.69
CA ASP A 368 -55.69 -7.35 -0.30
C ASP A 368 -55.17 -7.53 -1.74
N GLU A 369 -55.01 -8.79 -2.16
CA GLU A 369 -55.03 -9.17 -3.57
C GLU A 369 -55.84 -10.47 -3.70
N THR A 370 -57.12 -10.34 -4.01
CA THR A 370 -57.91 -11.43 -4.60
C THR A 370 -58.60 -10.91 -5.87
N PRO A 371 -58.48 -11.61 -7.02
CA PRO A 371 -59.25 -11.31 -8.22
C PRO A 371 -60.71 -11.77 -8.12
#